data_AF-A0A833WZJ9-F1
#
_entry.id   AF-A0A833WZJ9-F1
#
_cell.length_a   1.000
_cell.length_b   1.000
_cell.length_c   1.000
_cell.angle_alpha   90.00
_cell.angle_beta   90.00
_cell.angle_gamma   90.00
#
_symmetry.space_group_name_H-M   'P 1'
#
loop_
_entity.id
_entity.type
_entity.pdbx_description
1 polymer ?
#
loop_
_entity_poly.entity_id
_entity_poly.type
_entity_poly.pdbx_seq_one_letter_code
_entity_poly.pdbx_strand_id
1 'polypeptide(L)'
;MEKLKKLQDLATQQWGNIRNIADNPHELLQTPSSPFVCRAFVLGVGVGLAIPRLRQPFRRFSTVEDLPNRLFHQEGKIKAAAVNFSDGDTFRVRHLPLFRGAGSYDGKLSDHTLQIRLAGIDTPETAKFGNPGQPFGDEAKKWLSSTLEGRKLTLTLLHKDQYARAVCLVQYGWWPFRRDASAEILKVGLGQVYRQAGAVYGGKQEIYEMLEEKSKKKKRGSGVRARRWRAPVTTRLACAPTRL
;
A
#
# COMPACT_ATOMS: atom_id res chain seq x y z
N MET A 1 44.49 -16.11 -26.16
CA MET A 1 44.16 -17.45 -26.70
C MET A 1 44.49 -18.56 -25.71
N GLU A 2 45.70 -18.60 -25.16
CA GLU A 2 46.16 -19.65 -24.24
C GLU A 2 45.39 -19.76 -22.91
N LYS A 3 45.05 -18.62 -22.29
CA LYS A 3 44.17 -18.59 -21.10
C LYS A 3 42.77 -19.15 -21.39
N LEU A 4 42.25 -18.96 -22.61
CA LEU A 4 40.93 -19.46 -22.99
C LEU A 4 40.94 -20.98 -23.16
N LYS A 5 41.99 -21.52 -23.80
CA LYS A 5 42.20 -22.97 -23.91
C LYS A 5 42.35 -23.63 -22.55
N LYS A 6 43.16 -23.03 -21.65
CA LYS A 6 43.33 -23.53 -20.28
C LYS A 6 42.01 -23.56 -19.49
N LEU A 7 41.14 -22.57 -19.68
CA LEU A 7 39.81 -22.56 -19.06
C LEU A 7 38.88 -23.63 -19.67
N GLN A 8 38.95 -23.86 -20.99
CA GLN A 8 38.21 -24.91 -21.66
C GLN A 8 38.65 -26.30 -21.21
N ASP A 9 39.95 -26.54 -21.07
CA ASP A 9 40.50 -27.82 -20.62
C ASP A 9 40.10 -28.10 -19.17
N LEU A 10 40.18 -27.09 -18.29
CA LEU A 10 39.71 -27.18 -16.90
C LEU A 10 38.21 -27.48 -16.83
N ALA A 11 37.39 -26.82 -17.66
CA ALA A 11 35.94 -27.07 -17.70
C ALA A 11 35.61 -28.48 -18.21
N THR A 12 36.34 -28.96 -19.21
CA THR A 12 36.15 -30.30 -19.79
C THR A 12 36.55 -31.40 -18.80
N GLN A 13 37.67 -31.21 -18.09
CA GLN A 13 38.13 -32.09 -17.03
C GLN A 13 37.14 -32.11 -15.85
N GLN A 14 36.64 -30.94 -15.46
CA GLN A 14 35.63 -30.81 -14.40
C GLN A 14 34.30 -31.48 -14.80
N TRP A 15 33.90 -31.40 -16.07
CA TRP A 15 32.70 -32.03 -16.61
C TRP A 15 32.80 -33.56 -16.67
N GLY A 16 33.97 -34.10 -17.04
CA GLY A 16 34.23 -35.54 -17.00
C GLY A 16 34.10 -36.11 -15.59
N ASN A 17 34.65 -35.42 -14.58
CA ASN A 17 34.50 -35.82 -13.19
C ASN A 17 33.04 -35.80 -12.72
N ILE A 18 32.22 -34.82 -13.13
CA ILE A 18 30.80 -34.76 -12.77
C ILE A 18 30.02 -35.95 -13.36
N ARG A 19 30.31 -36.35 -14.61
CA ARG A 19 29.66 -37.51 -15.24
C ARG A 19 29.97 -38.81 -14.51
N ASN A 20 31.24 -39.06 -14.21
CA ASN A 20 31.67 -40.28 -13.49
C ASN A 20 31.01 -40.40 -12.11
N ILE A 21 30.81 -39.27 -11.42
CA ILE A 21 30.11 -39.21 -10.12
C ILE A 21 28.61 -39.48 -10.26
N ALA A 22 27.98 -39.00 -11.34
CA ALA A 22 26.56 -39.25 -11.60
C ALA A 22 26.28 -40.73 -11.90
N ASP A 23 27.22 -41.42 -12.54
CA ASP A 23 27.12 -42.85 -12.88
C ASP A 23 27.38 -43.78 -11.67
N ASN A 24 28.06 -43.30 -10.62
CA ASN A 24 28.38 -44.07 -9.39
C ASN A 24 28.03 -43.33 -8.09
N PRO A 25 26.74 -43.30 -7.70
CA PRO A 25 26.28 -42.53 -6.53
C PRO A 25 26.76 -43.09 -5.18
N HIS A 26 27.25 -44.33 -5.13
CA HIS A 26 27.68 -44.99 -3.89
C HIS A 26 28.98 -44.42 -3.30
N GLU A 27 29.86 -43.82 -4.10
CA GLU A 27 31.10 -43.17 -3.62
C GLU A 27 30.83 -41.89 -2.81
N LEU A 28 29.74 -41.19 -3.13
CA LEU A 28 29.31 -39.98 -2.43
C LEU A 28 28.85 -40.27 -0.99
N LEU A 29 28.34 -41.47 -0.73
CA LEU A 29 27.86 -41.90 0.58
C LEU A 29 29.01 -42.36 1.50
N GLN A 30 30.11 -42.83 0.93
CA GLN A 30 31.25 -43.38 1.68
C GLN A 30 32.29 -42.31 2.07
N THR A 31 32.32 -41.16 1.38
CA THR A 31 33.26 -40.06 1.68
C THR A 31 32.55 -38.70 1.83
N PRO A 32 31.95 -38.41 3.00
CA PRO A 32 31.20 -37.17 3.23
C PRO A 32 32.06 -35.88 3.19
N SER A 33 33.39 -36.01 3.16
CA SER A 33 34.36 -34.91 3.12
C SER A 33 34.73 -34.45 1.71
N SER A 34 34.11 -34.98 0.65
CA SER A 34 34.41 -34.52 -0.70
C SER A 34 34.00 -33.04 -0.87
N PRO A 35 34.89 -32.18 -1.37
CA PRO A 35 34.65 -30.74 -1.47
C PRO A 35 33.43 -30.40 -2.34
N PHE A 36 33.00 -31.34 -3.19
CA PHE A 36 31.80 -31.22 -4.03
C PHE A 36 30.50 -31.29 -3.22
N VAL A 37 30.37 -32.24 -2.29
CA VAL A 37 29.17 -32.37 -1.44
C VAL A 37 29.03 -31.15 -0.53
N CYS A 38 30.13 -30.69 0.09
CA CYS A 38 30.12 -29.49 0.90
C CYS A 38 29.77 -28.23 0.08
N ARG A 39 30.31 -28.07 -1.14
CA ARG A 39 29.99 -26.94 -2.03
C ARG A 39 28.54 -26.96 -2.46
N ALA A 40 28.00 -28.12 -2.86
CA ALA A 40 26.60 -28.25 -3.25
C ALA A 40 25.66 -27.94 -2.09
N PHE A 41 25.98 -28.41 -0.88
CA PHE A 41 25.22 -28.11 0.33
C PHE A 41 25.24 -26.62 0.68
N VAL A 42 26.41 -25.98 0.67
CA VAL A 42 26.54 -24.54 0.94
C VAL A 42 25.81 -23.70 -0.12
N LEU A 43 25.89 -24.07 -1.40
CA LEU A 43 25.13 -23.43 -2.47
C LEU A 43 23.63 -23.64 -2.28
N GLY A 44 23.18 -24.85 -1.94
CA GLY A 44 21.79 -25.18 -1.68
C GLY A 44 21.21 -24.36 -0.52
N VAL A 45 21.94 -24.27 0.60
CA VAL A 45 21.56 -23.45 1.76
C VAL A 45 21.56 -21.97 1.40
N GLY A 46 22.58 -21.48 0.69
CA GLY A 46 22.67 -20.09 0.25
C GLY A 46 21.52 -19.68 -0.66
N VAL A 47 21.20 -20.52 -1.64
CA VAL A 47 20.05 -20.32 -2.55
C VAL A 47 18.74 -20.40 -1.77
N GLY A 48 18.57 -21.39 -0.89
CA GLY A 48 17.38 -21.54 -0.04
C GLY A 48 17.09 -20.30 0.81
N LEU A 49 18.12 -19.70 1.41
CA LEU A 49 18.01 -18.47 2.20
C LEU A 49 17.80 -17.19 1.33
N ALA A 50 18.23 -17.22 0.06
CA ALA A 50 18.07 -16.11 -0.88
C ALA A 50 16.70 -16.11 -1.57
N ILE A 51 16.11 -17.27 -1.88
CA ILE A 51 14.81 -17.43 -2.54
C ILE A 51 13.69 -16.57 -1.90
N PRO A 52 13.45 -16.59 -0.57
CA PRO A 52 12.39 -15.79 0.01
C PRO A 52 12.62 -14.29 -0.19
N ARG A 53 13.87 -13.82 -0.09
CA ARG A 53 14.24 -12.41 -0.37
C ARG A 53 14.01 -12.04 -1.84
N LEU A 54 14.40 -12.91 -2.77
CA LEU A 54 14.19 -12.73 -4.21
C LEU A 54 12.71 -12.74 -4.59
N ARG A 55 11.87 -13.49 -3.88
CA ARG A 55 10.42 -13.56 -4.11
C ARG A 55 9.63 -12.41 -3.48
N GLN A 56 10.18 -11.68 -2.49
CA GLN A 56 9.48 -10.58 -1.82
C GLN A 56 8.88 -9.54 -2.78
N PRO A 57 9.59 -8.98 -3.78
CA PRO A 57 9.01 -7.97 -4.68
C PRO A 57 7.87 -8.51 -5.57
N PHE A 58 7.77 -9.82 -5.71
CA PHE A 58 6.74 -10.50 -6.50
C PHE A 58 5.57 -11.00 -5.65
N ARG A 59 5.67 -10.94 -4.32
CA ARG A 59 4.59 -11.33 -3.40
C ARG A 59 3.51 -10.26 -3.42
N ARG A 60 2.27 -10.68 -3.62
CA ARG A 60 1.09 -9.82 -3.46
C ARG A 60 0.67 -9.81 -1.98
N PHE A 61 0.28 -8.65 -1.49
CA PHE A 61 -0.36 -8.50 -0.19
C PHE A 61 -1.87 -8.55 -0.42
N SER A 62 -2.56 -9.43 0.29
CA SER A 62 -3.99 -9.65 0.11
C SER A 62 -4.77 -8.80 1.10
N THR A 63 -4.30 -8.70 2.34
CA THR A 63 -4.90 -7.89 3.40
C THR A 63 -3.89 -6.89 3.99
N VAL A 64 -4.40 -5.91 4.73
CA VAL A 64 -3.56 -4.92 5.45
C VAL A 64 -2.74 -5.60 6.56
N GLU A 65 -3.22 -6.74 7.07
CA GLU A 65 -2.51 -7.50 8.10
C GLU A 65 -1.27 -8.19 7.55
N ASP A 66 -1.27 -8.57 6.27
CA ASP A 66 -0.10 -9.13 5.60
C ASP A 66 1.03 -8.12 5.39
N LEU A 67 0.76 -6.82 5.55
CA LEU A 67 1.77 -5.78 5.34
C LEU A 67 2.75 -5.76 6.52
N PRO A 68 4.07 -5.88 6.25
CA PRO A 68 5.06 -5.82 7.31
C PRO A 68 5.09 -4.44 7.96
N ASN A 69 5.11 -4.40 9.30
CA ASN A 69 5.13 -3.16 10.10
C ASN A 69 6.27 -2.20 9.71
N ARG A 70 7.40 -2.74 9.24
CA ARG A 70 8.52 -1.95 8.71
C ARG A 70 8.10 -0.96 7.62
N LEU A 71 7.15 -1.33 6.76
CA LEU A 71 6.66 -0.43 5.71
C LEU A 71 5.93 0.79 6.27
N PHE A 72 5.22 0.65 7.39
CA PHE A 72 4.54 1.78 8.03
C PHE A 72 5.55 2.71 8.73
N HIS A 73 6.54 2.15 9.43
CA HIS A 73 7.57 2.95 10.10
C HIS A 73 8.50 3.71 9.14
N GLN A 74 8.70 3.21 7.92
CA GLN A 74 9.59 3.81 6.92
C GLN A 74 8.85 4.62 5.86
N GLU A 75 7.54 4.81 6.01
CA GLU A 75 6.70 5.44 4.99
C GLU A 75 6.88 4.78 3.61
N GLY A 76 6.86 3.46 3.61
CA GLY A 76 7.09 2.61 2.45
C GLY A 76 6.02 2.84 1.37
N LYS A 77 6.46 2.82 0.11
CA LYS A 77 5.59 3.07 -1.05
C LYS A 77 5.21 1.76 -1.74
N ILE A 78 3.92 1.51 -1.88
CA ILE A 78 3.37 0.39 -2.63
C ILE A 78 2.54 0.88 -3.81
N LYS A 79 2.50 0.09 -4.89
CA LYS A 79 1.61 0.37 -6.03
C LYS A 79 0.32 -0.42 -5.87
N ALA A 80 -0.81 0.21 -6.17
CA ALA A 80 -2.10 -0.43 -6.07
C ALA A 80 -3.10 0.10 -7.11
N ALA A 81 -4.19 -0.63 -7.31
CA ALA A 81 -5.31 -0.20 -8.15
C ALA A 81 -6.56 -0.16 -7.27
N ALA A 82 -7.37 0.89 -7.41
CA ALA A 82 -8.66 0.97 -6.74
C ALA A 82 -9.61 -0.10 -7.28
N VAL A 83 -10.36 -0.73 -6.38
CA VAL A 83 -11.33 -1.78 -6.72
C VAL A 83 -12.75 -1.38 -6.31
N ASN A 84 -12.91 -0.86 -5.10
CA ASN A 84 -14.23 -0.49 -4.56
C ASN A 84 -14.10 0.72 -3.64
N PHE A 85 -15.12 1.56 -3.59
CA PHE A 85 -15.19 2.76 -2.77
C PHE A 85 -16.29 2.62 -1.72
N SER A 86 -15.91 2.63 -0.44
CA SER A 86 -16.87 2.58 0.65
C SER A 86 -17.44 3.97 0.91
N ASP A 87 -16.57 4.95 1.11
CA ASP A 87 -16.85 6.33 1.51
C ASP A 87 -16.01 7.35 0.75
N GLY A 88 -16.12 8.64 1.09
CA GLY A 88 -15.34 9.74 0.50
C GLY A 88 -13.86 9.79 0.90
N ASP A 89 -13.45 8.99 1.90
CA ASP A 89 -12.07 8.90 2.40
C ASP A 89 -11.55 7.45 2.49
N THR A 90 -12.44 6.46 2.36
CA THR A 90 -12.17 5.05 2.62
C THR A 90 -12.53 4.20 1.41
N PHE A 91 -11.56 3.44 0.92
CA PHE A 91 -11.72 2.62 -0.28
C PHE A 91 -10.83 1.37 -0.23
N ARG A 92 -11.15 0.39 -1.06
CA ARG A 92 -10.43 -0.88 -1.19
C ARG A 92 -9.57 -0.87 -2.43
N VAL A 93 -8.35 -1.33 -2.26
CA VAL A 93 -7.34 -1.41 -3.33
C VAL A 93 -6.76 -2.79 -3.42
N ARG A 94 -6.27 -3.14 -4.59
CA ARG A 94 -5.48 -4.35 -4.81
C ARG A 94 -4.02 -4.00 -5.00
N HIS A 95 -3.13 -4.69 -4.30
CA HIS A 95 -1.68 -4.51 -4.45
C HIS A 95 -1.20 -4.97 -5.84
N LEU A 96 -0.37 -4.14 -6.48
CA LEU A 96 0.32 -4.45 -7.73
C LEU A 96 1.79 -4.78 -7.42
N PRO A 97 2.19 -6.07 -7.46
CA PRO A 97 3.58 -6.46 -7.31
C PRO A 97 4.43 -5.90 -8.45
N LEU A 98 5.75 -5.92 -8.26
CA LEU A 98 6.66 -5.53 -9.32
C LEU A 98 6.48 -6.46 -10.53
N PHE A 99 6.31 -5.86 -11.72
CA PHE A 99 6.06 -6.56 -13.00
C PHE A 99 4.76 -7.40 -13.09
N ARG A 100 3.83 -7.28 -12.13
CA ARG A 100 2.51 -7.95 -12.20
C ARG A 100 1.35 -6.95 -12.15
N GLY A 101 0.35 -7.20 -12.99
CA GLY A 101 -0.92 -6.44 -12.97
C GLY A 101 -1.78 -6.78 -11.76
N ALA A 102 -2.96 -6.15 -11.67
CA ALA A 102 -3.94 -6.46 -10.63
C ALA A 102 -4.48 -7.91 -10.77
N GLY A 103 -4.74 -8.37 -12.00
CA GLY A 103 -5.31 -9.68 -12.29
C GLY A 103 -6.78 -9.82 -11.85
N SER A 104 -7.37 -11.01 -12.02
CA SER A 104 -8.69 -11.38 -11.45
C SER A 104 -8.55 -11.97 -10.05
N TYR A 105 -9.62 -12.02 -9.27
CA TYR A 105 -9.73 -12.79 -8.03
C TYR A 105 -11.14 -13.38 -7.96
N ASP A 106 -11.23 -14.60 -7.44
CA ASP A 106 -12.49 -15.27 -7.18
C ASP A 106 -12.68 -15.34 -5.65
N GLY A 107 -13.86 -14.94 -5.17
CA GLY A 107 -14.19 -14.93 -3.74
C GLY A 107 -14.45 -13.54 -3.16
N LYS A 108 -14.33 -13.43 -1.83
CA LYS A 108 -14.74 -12.24 -1.09
C LYS A 108 -13.74 -11.10 -1.28
N LEU A 109 -14.25 -9.90 -1.58
CA LEU A 109 -13.43 -8.71 -1.78
C LEU A 109 -12.54 -8.39 -0.57
N SER A 110 -13.01 -8.62 0.67
CA SER A 110 -12.26 -8.31 1.89
C SER A 110 -10.95 -9.08 2.00
N ASP A 111 -10.87 -10.26 1.42
CA ASP A 111 -9.77 -11.20 1.66
C ASP A 111 -8.66 -11.03 0.61
N HIS A 112 -8.94 -10.25 -0.44
CA HIS A 112 -8.04 -10.00 -1.56
C HIS A 112 -7.75 -8.51 -1.80
N THR A 113 -8.24 -7.64 -0.92
CA THR A 113 -8.03 -6.19 -1.02
C THR A 113 -7.58 -5.56 0.28
N LEU A 114 -6.70 -4.56 0.15
CA LEU A 114 -6.28 -3.70 1.23
C LEU A 114 -7.33 -2.62 1.45
N GLN A 115 -7.78 -2.43 2.69
CA GLN A 115 -8.66 -1.32 3.04
C GLN A 115 -7.82 -0.10 3.41
N ILE A 116 -7.97 0.98 2.63
CA ILE A 116 -7.17 2.21 2.75
C ILE A 116 -8.06 3.35 3.23
N ARG A 117 -7.54 4.14 4.18
CA ARG A 117 -8.09 5.44 4.59
C ARG A 117 -7.14 6.55 4.16
N LEU A 118 -7.68 7.63 3.59
CA LEU A 118 -6.91 8.80 3.22
C LEU A 118 -6.34 9.50 4.45
N ALA A 119 -5.05 9.83 4.40
CA ALA A 119 -4.36 10.49 5.49
C ALA A 119 -4.75 11.98 5.59
N GLY A 120 -4.87 12.47 6.82
CA GLY A 120 -5.01 13.88 7.17
C GLY A 120 -6.36 14.53 6.85
N ILE A 121 -7.29 13.79 6.25
CA ILE A 121 -8.60 14.30 5.86
C ILE A 121 -9.72 13.41 6.38
N ASP A 122 -10.89 14.01 6.50
CA ASP A 122 -12.13 13.34 6.85
C ASP A 122 -13.24 13.85 5.93
N THR A 123 -14.05 12.94 5.42
CA THR A 123 -15.18 13.28 4.53
C THR A 123 -16.51 12.98 5.21
N PRO A 124 -17.60 13.69 4.84
CA PRO A 124 -18.92 13.37 5.37
C PRO A 124 -19.29 11.91 5.12
N GLU A 125 -19.90 11.28 6.12
CA GLU A 125 -20.32 9.88 6.03
C GLU A 125 -21.42 9.68 4.97
N THR A 126 -21.26 8.61 4.18
CA THR A 126 -22.23 8.17 3.17
C THR A 126 -23.47 7.59 3.85
N ALA A 127 -24.64 7.63 3.18
CA ALA A 127 -25.81 6.88 3.65
C ALA A 127 -25.50 5.38 3.65
N LYS A 128 -25.75 4.71 4.77
CA LYS A 128 -25.52 3.27 4.96
C LYS A 128 -26.78 2.66 5.59
N PHE A 129 -27.24 1.53 5.03
CA PHE A 129 -28.44 0.74 5.41
C PHE A 129 -29.19 1.25 6.65
N GLY A 130 -30.26 2.01 6.44
CA GLY A 130 -31.15 2.50 7.49
C GLY A 130 -30.77 3.86 8.10
N ASN A 131 -29.53 4.33 7.93
CA ASN A 131 -29.09 5.64 8.43
C ASN A 131 -29.00 6.68 7.30
N PRO A 132 -29.60 7.88 7.49
CA PRO A 132 -29.46 8.96 6.53
C PRO A 132 -27.99 9.41 6.48
N GLY A 133 -27.46 9.52 5.27
CA GLY A 133 -26.12 10.03 5.04
C GLY A 133 -25.99 11.51 5.40
N GLN A 134 -24.76 11.94 5.66
CA GLN A 134 -24.47 13.35 5.83
C GLN A 134 -24.60 14.09 4.50
N PRO A 135 -24.96 15.37 4.51
CA PRO A 135 -24.99 16.16 3.27
C PRO A 135 -23.58 16.15 2.64
N PHE A 136 -23.54 15.95 1.32
CA PHE A 136 -22.32 15.86 0.50
C PHE A 136 -21.50 14.57 0.64
N GLY A 137 -21.93 13.58 1.45
CA GLY A 137 -21.23 12.29 1.56
C GLY A 137 -21.20 11.52 0.23
N ASP A 138 -22.35 11.37 -0.42
CA ASP A 138 -22.46 10.70 -1.72
C ASP A 138 -21.68 11.42 -2.83
N GLU A 139 -21.62 12.76 -2.77
CA GLU A 139 -20.85 13.57 -3.71
C GLU A 139 -19.34 13.37 -3.54
N ALA A 140 -18.86 13.32 -2.28
CA ALA A 140 -17.47 13.04 -1.96
C ALA A 140 -17.06 11.64 -2.46
N LYS A 141 -17.89 10.63 -2.21
CA LYS A 141 -17.68 9.26 -2.69
C LYS A 141 -17.62 9.19 -4.22
N LYS A 142 -18.58 9.82 -4.92
CA LYS A 142 -18.62 9.85 -6.39
C LYS A 142 -17.40 10.55 -6.97
N TRP A 143 -16.98 11.65 -6.35
CA TRP A 143 -15.77 12.37 -6.76
C TRP A 143 -14.52 11.51 -6.59
N LEU A 144 -14.37 10.81 -5.46
CA LEU A 144 -13.24 9.93 -5.21
C LEU A 144 -13.20 8.76 -6.20
N SER A 145 -14.36 8.13 -6.44
CA SER A 145 -14.49 7.03 -7.40
C SER A 145 -14.04 7.46 -8.78
N SER A 146 -14.66 8.50 -9.34
CA SER A 146 -14.32 8.99 -10.69
C SER A 146 -12.87 9.47 -10.84
N THR A 147 -12.23 9.90 -9.74
CA THR A 147 -10.84 10.36 -9.76
C THR A 147 -9.83 9.22 -9.71
N LEU A 148 -10.10 8.15 -8.95
CA LEU A 148 -9.14 7.06 -8.71
C LEU A 148 -9.41 5.79 -9.52
N GLU A 149 -10.64 5.61 -10.00
CA GLU A 149 -11.05 4.44 -10.79
C GLU A 149 -10.22 4.32 -12.08
N GLY A 150 -9.81 3.09 -12.39
CA GLY A 150 -8.95 2.79 -13.55
C GLY A 150 -7.50 3.31 -13.46
N ARG A 151 -7.11 4.02 -12.39
CA ARG A 151 -5.77 4.59 -12.24
C ARG A 151 -4.84 3.75 -11.38
N LYS A 152 -3.55 3.79 -11.69
CA LYS A 152 -2.49 3.24 -10.85
C LYS A 152 -2.18 4.21 -9.72
N LEU A 153 -2.32 3.74 -8.49
CA LEU A 153 -2.10 4.50 -7.27
C LEU A 153 -0.73 4.17 -6.70
N THR A 154 -0.07 5.18 -6.16
CA THR A 154 1.08 5.01 -5.26
C THR A 154 0.61 5.33 -3.86
N LEU A 155 0.65 4.34 -2.97
CA LEU A 155 0.25 4.46 -1.58
C LEU A 155 1.51 4.56 -0.74
N THR A 156 1.64 5.63 0.03
CA THR A 156 2.65 5.75 1.09
C THR A 156 1.99 5.31 2.38
N LEU A 157 2.44 4.19 2.94
CA LEU A 157 1.90 3.58 4.15
C LEU A 157 2.38 4.38 5.37
N LEU A 158 1.48 4.99 6.13
CA LEU A 158 1.87 5.81 7.29
C LEU A 158 1.54 5.14 8.62
N HIS A 159 0.31 4.65 8.77
CA HIS A 159 -0.13 4.06 10.03
C HIS A 159 -1.12 2.91 9.78
N LYS A 160 -1.16 1.95 10.71
CA LYS A 160 -2.11 0.84 10.69
C LYS A 160 -3.14 1.06 11.80
N ASP A 161 -4.40 1.15 11.39
CA ASP A 161 -5.55 1.43 12.26
C ASP A 161 -6.08 0.14 12.93
N GLN A 162 -6.82 0.31 14.03
CA GLN A 162 -7.43 -0.77 14.81
C GLN A 162 -8.45 -1.60 14.02
N TYR A 163 -9.06 -1.01 12.99
CA TYR A 163 -10.04 -1.68 12.11
C TYR A 163 -9.38 -2.42 10.93
N ALA A 164 -8.10 -2.80 11.06
CA ALA A 164 -7.30 -3.39 9.97
C ALA A 164 -7.28 -2.53 8.70
N ARG A 165 -7.32 -1.20 8.84
CA ARG A 165 -7.20 -0.23 7.74
C ARG A 165 -5.78 0.35 7.70
N ALA A 166 -5.26 0.62 6.51
CA ALA A 166 -4.02 1.35 6.36
C ALA A 166 -4.30 2.82 6.10
N VAL A 167 -3.80 3.71 6.96
CA VAL A 167 -3.80 5.16 6.74
C VAL A 167 -2.65 5.49 5.81
N CYS A 168 -2.98 6.04 4.65
CA CYS A 168 -2.00 6.23 3.57
C CYS A 168 -2.12 7.60 2.91
N LEU A 169 -0.99 8.13 2.44
CA LEU A 169 -1.02 9.16 1.39
C LEU A 169 -1.24 8.46 0.06
N VAL A 170 -2.24 8.92 -0.68
CA VAL A 170 -2.65 8.31 -1.95
C VAL A 170 -2.33 9.26 -3.07
N GLN A 171 -1.35 8.87 -3.88
CA GLN A 171 -0.95 9.62 -5.06
C GLN A 171 -1.38 8.92 -6.33
N TYR A 172 -1.85 9.66 -7.30
CA TYR A 172 -2.20 9.15 -8.62
C TYR A 172 -1.57 10.00 -9.72
N GLY A 173 -1.49 9.44 -10.94
CA GLY A 173 -0.89 10.08 -12.10
C GLY A 173 0.51 9.54 -12.42
N TRP A 174 1.08 10.07 -13.50
CA TRP A 174 2.41 9.69 -13.97
C TRP A 174 3.48 10.55 -13.29
N TRP A 175 4.67 9.98 -13.09
CA TRP A 175 5.81 10.74 -12.58
C TRP A 175 6.33 11.66 -13.69
N PRO A 176 6.61 12.96 -13.45
CA PRO A 176 6.68 13.66 -12.16
C PRO A 176 5.38 14.34 -11.69
N PHE A 177 4.34 14.43 -12.53
CA PHE A 177 3.09 15.15 -12.26
C PHE A 177 2.08 14.37 -11.39
N ARG A 178 2.54 13.89 -10.23
CA ARG A 178 1.67 13.17 -9.29
C ARG A 178 0.77 14.13 -8.52
N ARG A 179 -0.50 13.76 -8.37
CA ARG A 179 -1.47 14.48 -7.54
C ARG A 179 -1.81 13.66 -6.30
N ASP A 180 -2.08 14.36 -5.21
CA ASP A 180 -2.47 13.75 -3.93
C ASP A 180 -3.98 13.78 -3.79
N ALA A 181 -4.61 12.62 -3.60
CA ALA A 181 -6.06 12.50 -3.49
C ALA A 181 -6.61 13.34 -2.32
N SER A 182 -5.92 13.35 -1.17
CA SER A 182 -6.35 14.12 0.01
C SER A 182 -6.37 15.63 -0.29
N ALA A 183 -5.32 16.13 -0.96
CA ALA A 183 -5.22 17.54 -1.32
C ALA A 183 -6.31 17.95 -2.32
N GLU A 184 -6.64 17.09 -3.28
CA GLU A 184 -7.65 17.38 -4.30
C GLU A 184 -9.07 17.41 -3.70
N ILE A 185 -9.39 16.52 -2.75
CA ILE A 185 -10.67 16.57 -2.00
C ILE A 185 -10.82 17.92 -1.27
N LEU A 186 -9.76 18.37 -0.60
CA LEU A 186 -9.77 19.64 0.13
C LEU A 186 -9.92 20.85 -0.81
N LYS A 187 -9.33 20.80 -2.01
CA LYS A 187 -9.47 21.85 -3.03
C LYS A 187 -10.91 22.01 -3.51
N VAL A 188 -11.61 20.90 -3.74
CA VAL A 188 -13.03 20.91 -4.12
C VAL A 188 -13.92 21.21 -2.90
N GLY A 189 -13.40 20.99 -1.70
CA GLY A 189 -14.06 21.23 -0.43
C GLY A 189 -15.07 20.14 -0.09
N LEU A 190 -14.81 18.89 -0.50
CA LEU A 190 -15.65 17.73 -0.18
C LEU A 190 -15.19 17.02 1.11
N GLY A 191 -14.17 17.56 1.78
CA GLY A 191 -13.65 17.06 3.06
C GLY A 191 -13.09 18.18 3.92
N GLN A 192 -12.75 17.83 5.15
CA GLN A 192 -12.14 18.70 6.16
C GLN A 192 -10.81 18.11 6.63
N VAL A 193 -9.95 18.96 7.20
CA VAL A 193 -8.68 18.51 7.80
C VAL A 193 -8.96 17.88 9.16
N TYR A 194 -8.47 16.67 9.37
CA TYR A 194 -8.72 15.89 10.59
C TYR A 194 -7.76 16.28 11.71
N ARG A 195 -8.19 17.11 12.67
CA ARG A 195 -7.32 17.73 13.71
C ARG A 195 -7.24 16.98 15.05
N GLN A 196 -7.86 15.81 15.18
CA GLN A 196 -7.93 15.11 16.46
C GLN A 196 -6.63 14.36 16.80
N ALA A 197 -6.51 13.91 18.06
CA ALA A 197 -5.38 13.09 18.51
C ALA A 197 -5.25 11.83 17.63
N GLY A 198 -4.04 11.55 17.14
CA GLY A 198 -3.78 10.44 16.21
C GLY A 198 -3.93 10.80 14.73
N ALA A 199 -4.08 12.09 14.38
CA ALA A 199 -4.03 12.54 12.99
C ALA A 199 -2.65 12.29 12.36
N VAL A 200 -2.64 11.66 11.19
CA VAL A 200 -1.41 11.35 10.45
C VAL A 200 -1.47 12.04 9.09
N TYR A 201 -0.48 12.90 8.82
CA TYR A 201 -0.44 13.76 7.62
C TYR A 201 0.75 13.49 6.68
N GLY A 202 1.75 12.72 7.13
CA GLY A 202 3.00 12.49 6.38
C GLY A 202 3.69 13.79 5.96
N GLY A 203 3.80 14.75 6.89
CA GLY A 203 4.47 16.04 6.68
C GLY A 203 3.69 17.08 5.86
N LYS A 204 2.43 16.84 5.49
CA LYS A 204 1.63 17.74 4.62
C LYS A 204 0.54 18.54 5.34
N GLN A 205 0.59 18.62 6.66
CA GLN A 205 -0.47 19.25 7.46
C GLN A 205 -0.74 20.70 7.02
N GLU A 206 0.30 21.53 6.95
CA GLU A 206 0.19 22.95 6.57
C GLU A 206 -0.42 23.13 5.17
N ILE A 207 -0.04 22.27 4.22
CA ILE A 207 -0.61 22.28 2.86
C ILE A 207 -2.12 21.99 2.92
N TYR A 208 -2.53 20.99 3.70
CA TYR A 208 -3.94 20.62 3.83
C TYR A 208 -4.76 21.73 4.50
N GLU A 209 -4.23 22.35 5.55
CA GLU A 209 -4.87 23.49 6.22
C GLU A 209 -5.04 24.68 5.27
N MET A 210 -3.99 25.06 4.53
CA MET A 210 -4.07 26.12 3.52
C MET A 210 -5.10 25.81 2.42
N LEU A 211 -5.19 24.56 1.96
CA LEU A 211 -6.15 24.17 0.92
C LEU A 211 -7.59 24.22 1.44
N GLU A 212 -7.83 23.81 2.68
CA GLU A 212 -9.13 23.92 3.34
C GLU A 212 -9.56 25.38 3.49
N GLU A 213 -8.65 26.27 3.90
CA GLU A 213 -8.95 27.71 3.98
C GLU A 213 -9.28 28.31 2.62
N LYS A 214 -8.52 27.96 1.58
CA LYS A 214 -8.77 28.41 0.20
C LYS A 214 -10.14 27.95 -0.29
N SER A 215 -10.54 26.71 -0.03
CA SER A 215 -11.86 26.21 -0.45
C SER A 215 -12.99 26.85 0.36
N LYS A 216 -12.80 27.09 1.66
CA LYS A 216 -13.74 27.84 2.52
C LYS A 216 -13.95 29.27 2.02
N LYS A 217 -12.87 30.00 1.66
CA LYS A 217 -12.95 31.36 1.10
C LYS A 217 -13.71 31.37 -0.23
N LYS A 218 -13.44 30.42 -1.14
CA LYS A 218 -14.16 30.28 -2.42
C LYS A 218 -15.65 29.98 -2.23
N LYS A 219 -16.02 29.11 -1.27
CA LYS A 219 -17.42 28.78 -0.98
C LYS A 219 -18.20 29.93 -0.37
N ARG A 220 -17.57 30.80 0.42
CA ARG A 220 -18.22 32.01 0.99
C ARG A 220 -18.60 33.04 -0.08
N GLY A 221 -17.91 33.07 -1.22
CA GLY A 221 -18.28 33.91 -2.37
C GLY A 221 -19.39 33.34 -3.26
N SER A 222 -19.65 32.02 -3.20
CA SER A 222 -20.70 31.35 -3.99
C SER A 222 -21.94 31.11 -3.11
N GLY A 223 -22.83 32.11 -3.02
CA GLY A 223 -23.96 32.20 -2.07
C GLY A 223 -25.00 31.08 -2.02
N VAL A 224 -24.84 29.99 -2.79
CA VAL A 224 -25.79 28.86 -2.88
C VAL A 224 -25.29 27.59 -2.17
N ARG A 225 -23.97 27.37 -2.04
CA ARG A 225 -23.40 26.14 -1.42
C ARG A 225 -23.06 26.26 0.07
N ALA A 226 -22.88 27.48 0.58
CA ALA A 226 -22.43 27.71 1.96
C ALA A 226 -23.49 27.39 3.03
N ARG A 227 -24.79 27.38 2.69
CA ARG A 227 -25.87 27.20 3.68
C ARG A 227 -26.12 25.75 4.10
N ARG A 228 -25.59 24.75 3.36
CA ARG A 228 -25.96 23.33 3.54
C ARG A 228 -24.86 22.44 4.13
N TRP A 229 -23.59 22.87 4.11
CA TRP A 229 -22.49 22.13 4.72
C TRP A 229 -22.00 22.83 6.00
N ARG A 230 -22.57 22.44 7.14
CA ARG A 230 -21.93 22.60 8.44
C ARG A 230 -21.24 21.27 8.72
N ALA A 231 -19.94 21.31 9.03
CA ALA A 231 -19.28 20.15 9.62
C ALA A 231 -20.15 19.65 10.80
N PRO A 232 -20.36 18.34 10.97
CA PRO A 232 -21.01 17.85 12.18
C PRO A 232 -20.24 18.44 13.35
N VAL A 233 -20.94 19.17 14.22
CA VAL A 233 -20.37 19.71 15.45
C VAL A 233 -19.80 18.50 16.17
N THR A 234 -18.48 18.38 16.24
CA THR A 234 -17.82 17.44 17.12
C THR A 234 -18.40 17.73 18.49
N THR A 235 -19.26 16.84 18.99
CA THR A 235 -19.79 16.93 20.34
C THR A 235 -18.58 16.96 21.24
N ARG A 236 -18.24 18.15 21.76
CA ARG A 236 -17.35 18.24 22.90
C ARG A 236 -18.05 17.39 23.96
N LEU A 237 -17.48 16.24 24.28
CA LEU A 237 -17.73 15.59 25.55
C LEU A 237 -17.30 16.61 26.60
N ALA A 238 -18.24 17.45 27.02
CA ALA A 238 -18.12 18.21 28.24
C ALA A 238 -18.09 17.14 29.34
N CYS A 239 -16.89 16.88 29.88
CA CYS A 239 -16.77 16.31 31.21
C CYS A 239 -17.65 17.18 32.13
N ALA A 240 -18.78 16.64 32.56
CA ALA A 240 -19.50 17.20 33.69
C ALA A 240 -18.57 17.06 34.91
N PRO A 241 -18.34 18.12 35.70
CA PRO A 241 -17.62 17.98 36.95
C PRO A 241 -18.49 17.17 37.90
N THR A 242 -18.00 16.00 38.29
CA THR A 242 -18.51 15.23 39.42
C THR A 242 -18.46 16.14 40.65
N ARG A 243 -19.63 16.56 41.14
CA ARG A 243 -19.72 17.22 42.45
C ARG A 243 -19.48 16.14 43.51
N LEU A 244 -18.49 16.38 44.37
CA LEU A 244 -18.35 15.76 45.68
C LEU A 244 -19.51 16.20 46.59
#